data_AF-A0AAJ4NPG3-F1
#
_entry.id   AF-A0AAJ4NPG3-F1
#
_cell.length_a   1.000
_cell.length_b   1.000
_cell.length_c   1.000
_cell.angle_alpha   90.00
_cell.angle_beta   90.00
_cell.angle_gamma   90.00
#
_symmetry.space_group_name_H-M   'P 1'
#
loop_
_entity.id
_entity.type
_entity.pdbx_description
1 polymer ?
#
loop_
_entity_poly.entity_id
_entity_poly.type
_entity_poly.pdbx_seq_one_letter_code
_entity_poly.pdbx_strand_id
1 'polypeptide(L)'
;MTITLGSCAAHMAMPIELENDSTKISVEGRAFSNFSGEFNFGKYHVTNIHRGWTKRSDVTILGYGSSKVEQKYQFSIDESGDNLWIVECVSDASWNHATLGEFFGGKISLESSYDPQLVCKVIGNNNTEVAAIIMSQSYDSITLQGDVTDGKTNIDISGVDKFSTSSLSMGQAMGYVFLLNENPIGAVEVINSGNVWISESTNQEEKSLISVTSAAMLLYQDIKKGSS
;
A
#
# COMPACT_ATOMS: atom_id res chain seq x y z
N MET A 1 -27.87 11.96 -31.80
CA MET A 1 -26.68 12.68 -31.29
C MET A 1 -26.56 12.32 -29.82
N THR A 2 -25.80 11.27 -29.52
CA THR A 2 -25.67 10.74 -28.16
C THR A 2 -24.56 11.53 -27.47
N ILE A 3 -24.93 12.40 -26.53
CA ILE A 3 -23.98 13.15 -25.72
C ILE A 3 -23.47 12.17 -24.67
N THR A 4 -22.29 11.59 -24.89
CA THR A 4 -21.54 10.90 -23.84
C THR A 4 -21.00 11.98 -22.91
N LEU A 5 -21.72 12.26 -21.83
CA LEU A 5 -21.14 12.98 -20.68
C LEU A 5 -19.97 12.12 -20.19
N GLY A 6 -18.75 12.49 -20.59
CA GLY A 6 -17.54 11.98 -19.97
C GLY A 6 -17.63 12.36 -18.51
N SER A 7 -17.98 11.39 -17.66
CA SER A 7 -17.96 11.57 -16.22
C SER A 7 -16.55 12.01 -15.84
N CYS A 8 -16.42 13.26 -15.40
CA CYS A 8 -15.18 13.73 -14.79
C CYS A 8 -15.08 12.99 -13.46
N ALA A 9 -14.40 11.84 -13.46
CA ALA A 9 -14.17 11.08 -12.26
C ALA A 9 -13.36 11.94 -11.28
N ALA A 10 -13.80 12.01 -10.03
CA ALA A 10 -13.05 12.73 -9.00
C ALA A 10 -11.69 12.06 -8.79
N HIS A 11 -10.65 12.87 -8.71
CA HIS A 11 -9.27 12.44 -8.50
C HIS A 11 -8.72 12.89 -7.15
N MET A 12 -7.79 12.13 -6.57
CA MET A 12 -7.03 12.59 -5.41
C MET A 12 -6.21 13.84 -5.75
N ALA A 13 -5.97 14.72 -4.78
CA ALA A 13 -4.99 15.78 -4.96
C ALA A 13 -3.57 15.20 -4.97
N MET A 14 -2.76 15.56 -5.96
CA MET A 14 -1.36 15.13 -6.04
C MET A 14 -0.44 16.28 -6.47
N PRO A 15 0.87 16.17 -6.21
CA PRO A 15 1.84 17.13 -6.71
C PRO A 15 1.78 17.27 -8.24
N ILE A 16 1.96 18.50 -8.73
CA ILE A 16 1.85 18.83 -10.16
C ILE A 16 2.93 18.13 -11.00
N GLU A 17 4.06 17.79 -10.38
CA GLU A 17 5.16 17.02 -10.98
C GLU A 17 4.68 15.64 -11.44
N LEU A 18 3.83 14.99 -10.64
CA LEU A 18 3.27 13.69 -11.02
C LEU A 18 2.18 13.82 -12.08
N GLU A 19 1.49 14.96 -12.19
CA GLU A 19 0.53 15.18 -13.28
C GLU A 19 1.22 15.29 -14.64
N ASN A 20 2.44 15.86 -14.68
CA ASN A 20 3.14 16.16 -15.93
C ASN A 20 4.18 15.09 -16.32
N ASP A 21 4.91 14.54 -15.34
CA ASP A 21 6.15 13.77 -15.59
C ASP A 21 6.04 12.32 -15.09
N SER A 22 4.84 11.76 -15.16
CA SER A 22 4.59 10.38 -14.74
C SER A 22 3.70 9.60 -15.71
N THR A 23 3.89 8.29 -15.70
CA THR A 23 2.98 7.39 -16.38
C THR A 23 1.79 7.10 -15.47
N LYS A 24 0.59 7.52 -15.89
CA LYS A 24 -0.68 7.11 -15.28
C LYS A 24 -1.05 5.70 -15.73
N ILE A 25 -1.30 4.83 -14.77
CA ILE A 25 -1.67 3.43 -14.96
C ILE A 25 -3.00 3.17 -14.27
N SER A 26 -4.04 2.89 -15.06
CA SER A 26 -5.36 2.55 -14.52
C SER A 26 -5.31 1.19 -13.80
N VAL A 27 -5.97 1.10 -12.65
CA VAL A 27 -6.21 -0.18 -11.98
C VAL A 27 -7.44 -0.84 -12.59
N GLU A 28 -7.29 -2.09 -13.00
CA GLU A 28 -8.32 -2.90 -13.66
C GLU A 28 -8.62 -4.16 -12.86
N GLY A 29 -9.84 -4.69 -12.95
CA GLY A 29 -10.24 -5.91 -12.23
C GLY A 29 -10.58 -5.70 -10.74
N ARG A 30 -10.18 -4.57 -10.15
CA ARG A 30 -10.51 -4.22 -8.76
C ARG A 30 -12.02 -4.00 -8.59
N ALA A 31 -12.70 -5.01 -8.08
CA ALA A 31 -14.14 -4.99 -7.82
C ALA A 31 -14.42 -4.85 -6.32
N PHE A 32 -15.13 -3.80 -5.93
CA PHE A 32 -15.48 -3.53 -4.52
C PHE A 32 -16.48 -4.50 -3.89
N SER A 33 -17.21 -5.27 -4.71
CA SER A 33 -18.35 -6.07 -4.27
C SER A 33 -18.12 -7.59 -4.32
N ASN A 34 -17.12 -8.09 -5.06
CA ASN A 34 -16.90 -9.53 -5.25
C ASN A 34 -15.51 -9.99 -4.81
N PHE A 35 -15.56 -10.88 -3.82
CA PHE A 35 -14.56 -11.25 -2.81
C PHE A 35 -13.45 -12.21 -3.27
N SER A 36 -12.95 -12.04 -4.50
CA SER A 36 -11.77 -12.78 -5.00
C SER A 36 -10.95 -11.97 -6.01
N GLY A 37 -11.24 -10.68 -6.17
CA GLY A 37 -10.82 -9.86 -7.30
C GLY A 37 -9.32 -9.68 -7.37
N GLU A 38 -8.66 -10.54 -8.13
CA GLU A 38 -7.39 -10.23 -8.75
C GLU A 38 -7.53 -8.91 -9.49
N PHE A 39 -6.49 -8.09 -9.45
CA PHE A 39 -6.48 -6.83 -10.16
C PHE A 39 -5.11 -6.62 -10.77
N ASN A 40 -5.05 -5.75 -11.76
CA ASN A 40 -3.80 -5.43 -12.44
C ASN A 40 -3.69 -3.94 -12.65
N PHE A 41 -2.45 -3.47 -12.78
CA PHE A 41 -2.15 -2.12 -13.24
C PHE A 41 -0.85 -2.21 -14.05
N GLY A 42 -0.97 -1.94 -15.35
CA GLY A 42 0.15 -2.05 -16.27
C GLY A 42 0.68 -3.49 -16.30
N LYS A 43 1.97 -3.65 -16.01
CA LYS A 43 2.67 -4.95 -16.01
C LYS A 43 2.52 -5.75 -14.71
N TYR A 44 1.86 -5.19 -13.70
CA TYR A 44 1.76 -5.78 -12.37
C TYR A 44 0.41 -6.47 -12.17
N HIS A 45 0.45 -7.76 -11.86
CA HIS A 45 -0.72 -8.60 -11.61
C HIS A 45 -0.78 -8.99 -10.14
N VAL A 46 -1.87 -8.59 -9.46
CA VAL A 46 -2.10 -8.89 -8.05
C VAL A 46 -3.07 -10.05 -7.93
N THR A 47 -2.59 -11.14 -7.33
CA THR A 47 -3.28 -12.44 -7.27
C THR A 47 -3.17 -13.05 -5.87
N ASN A 48 -3.76 -14.25 -5.67
CA ASN A 48 -3.65 -15.02 -4.42
C ASN A 48 -3.99 -14.20 -3.16
N ILE A 49 -5.03 -13.37 -3.24
CA ILE A 49 -5.42 -12.47 -2.15
C ILE A 49 -6.13 -13.27 -1.06
N HIS A 50 -5.55 -13.30 0.13
CA HIS A 50 -6.09 -13.95 1.32
C HIS A 50 -6.32 -12.93 2.43
N ARG A 51 -7.47 -12.98 3.12
CA ARG A 51 -7.83 -12.10 4.26
C ARG A 51 -8.18 -12.94 5.48
N GLY A 52 -7.94 -12.39 6.68
CA GLY A 52 -8.42 -12.95 7.94
C GLY A 52 -7.87 -14.33 8.28
N TRP A 53 -6.70 -14.70 7.74
CA TRP A 53 -6.11 -15.99 8.04
C TRP A 53 -5.78 -16.07 9.53
N THR A 54 -6.32 -17.10 10.18
CA THR A 54 -6.08 -17.42 11.59
C THR A 54 -5.98 -18.95 11.75
N LYS A 55 -4.81 -19.55 11.45
CA LYS A 55 -4.17 -20.70 12.17
C LYS A 55 -3.25 -21.61 11.33
N ARG A 56 -2.30 -22.19 12.10
CA ARG A 56 -1.43 -23.39 11.95
C ARG A 56 -0.01 -23.16 11.39
N SER A 57 0.95 -23.41 12.30
CA SER A 57 2.40 -23.64 12.13
C SER A 57 3.29 -22.43 11.79
N ASP A 58 4.17 -22.11 12.75
CA ASP A 58 5.49 -21.46 12.65
C ASP A 58 5.65 -19.94 12.61
N VAL A 59 4.60 -19.15 12.88
CA VAL A 59 4.82 -17.80 13.44
C VAL A 59 4.19 -17.73 14.82
N THR A 60 4.99 -18.09 15.82
CA THR A 60 4.61 -17.91 17.21
C THR A 60 4.84 -16.45 17.56
N ILE A 61 3.87 -15.57 17.27
CA ILE A 61 3.82 -14.26 17.93
C ILE A 61 3.29 -14.55 19.34
N LEU A 62 4.23 -14.81 20.25
CA LEU A 62 3.96 -15.13 21.63
C LEU A 62 3.47 -13.86 22.35
N GLY A 63 2.16 -13.83 22.60
CA GLY A 63 1.57 -13.16 23.75
C GLY A 63 1.36 -11.66 23.61
N TYR A 64 0.18 -11.27 23.14
CA TYR A 64 -0.58 -10.21 23.81
C TYR A 64 -2.06 -10.27 23.41
N GLY A 65 -2.95 -10.31 24.41
CA GLY A 65 -4.38 -10.14 24.20
C GLY A 65 -4.67 -8.65 24.09
N SER A 66 -5.10 -8.19 22.91
CA SER A 66 -5.60 -6.84 22.70
C SER A 66 -6.91 -6.92 21.92
N SER A 67 -7.92 -6.22 22.44
CA SER A 67 -9.33 -6.28 22.05
C SER A 67 -9.68 -5.50 20.77
N LYS A 68 -8.70 -5.25 19.89
CA LYS A 68 -8.92 -4.80 18.51
C LYS A 68 -8.65 -5.99 17.59
N VAL A 69 -9.59 -6.34 16.74
CA VAL A 69 -9.46 -7.50 15.85
C VAL A 69 -8.37 -7.20 14.83
N GLU A 70 -7.17 -7.73 15.05
CA GLU A 70 -6.07 -7.67 14.09
C GLU A 70 -6.55 -8.13 12.72
N GLN A 71 -6.31 -7.33 11.68
CA GLN A 71 -6.64 -7.70 10.32
C GLN A 71 -5.37 -8.12 9.59
N LYS A 72 -5.36 -9.35 9.09
CA LYS A 72 -4.23 -9.91 8.35
C LYS A 72 -4.64 -10.13 6.92
N TYR A 73 -3.78 -9.77 5.98
CA TYR A 73 -3.96 -10.10 4.58
C TYR A 73 -2.64 -10.41 3.91
N GLN A 74 -2.73 -11.20 2.84
CA GLN A 74 -1.60 -11.60 2.03
C GLN A 74 -2.00 -11.55 0.56
N PHE A 75 -1.07 -11.23 -0.31
CA PHE A 75 -1.25 -11.31 -1.75
C PHE A 75 0.06 -11.62 -2.46
N SER A 76 -0.05 -12.04 -3.71
CA SER A 76 1.06 -12.13 -4.65
C SER A 76 1.00 -10.96 -5.62
N ILE A 77 2.14 -10.40 -5.97
CA ILE A 77 2.27 -9.44 -7.07
C ILE A 77 3.34 -9.95 -8.03
N ASP A 78 2.95 -10.10 -9.28
CA ASP A 78 3.80 -10.59 -10.36
C ASP A 78 4.05 -9.48 -11.39
N GLU A 79 5.31 -9.29 -11.77
CA GLU A 79 5.72 -8.37 -12.83
C GLU A 79 5.92 -9.14 -14.14
N SER A 80 4.85 -9.33 -14.89
CA SER A 80 4.87 -9.98 -16.22
C SER A 80 5.59 -11.34 -16.27
N GLY A 81 5.57 -12.10 -15.19
CA GLY A 81 6.17 -13.43 -15.04
C GLY A 81 7.65 -13.44 -14.65
N ASP A 82 8.30 -12.28 -14.53
CA ASP A 82 9.74 -12.19 -14.26
C ASP A 82 10.05 -12.11 -12.75
N ASN A 83 9.22 -11.39 -12.01
CA ASN A 83 9.38 -11.18 -10.57
C ASN A 83 8.08 -11.45 -9.82
N LEU A 84 8.12 -12.39 -8.88
CA LEU A 84 7.01 -12.69 -7.97
C LEU A 84 7.37 -12.24 -6.56
N TRP A 85 6.55 -11.35 -6.01
CA TRP A 85 6.62 -10.98 -4.60
C TRP A 85 5.40 -11.50 -3.86
N ILE A 86 5.63 -12.00 -2.65
CA ILE A 86 4.57 -12.29 -1.69
C ILE A 86 4.59 -11.18 -0.66
N VAL A 87 3.43 -10.58 -0.40
CA VAL A 87 3.28 -9.49 0.55
C VAL A 87 2.39 -9.93 1.67
N GLU A 88 2.89 -9.90 2.90
CA GLU A 88 2.16 -10.20 4.12
C GLU A 88 1.94 -8.92 4.90
N CYS A 89 0.69 -8.53 5.14
CA CYS A 89 0.34 -7.32 5.84
C CYS A 89 -0.50 -7.61 7.09
N VAL A 90 -0.28 -6.83 8.13
CA VAL A 90 -1.01 -6.87 9.38
C VAL A 90 -1.37 -5.43 9.78
N SER A 91 -2.67 -5.17 9.98
CA SER A 91 -3.18 -3.89 10.46
C SER A 91 -3.86 -3.99 11.82
N ASP A 92 -3.96 -2.85 12.50
CA ASP A 92 -4.64 -2.68 13.80
C ASP A 92 -4.05 -3.54 14.94
N ALA A 93 -2.83 -4.05 14.77
CA ALA A 93 -2.09 -4.73 15.81
C ALA A 93 -1.37 -3.74 16.75
N SER A 94 -1.21 -4.12 18.01
CA SER A 94 -0.42 -3.36 18.97
C SER A 94 1.05 -3.74 18.79
N TRP A 95 1.80 -2.93 18.05
CA TRP A 95 3.20 -3.18 17.79
C TRP A 95 4.10 -2.54 18.84
N ASN A 96 5.12 -3.27 19.26
CA ASN A 96 6.31 -2.73 19.89
C ASN A 96 7.55 -3.10 19.05
N HIS A 97 8.70 -2.47 19.34
CA HIS A 97 9.96 -2.74 18.61
C HIS A 97 10.34 -4.23 18.55
N ALA A 98 10.08 -5.01 19.61
CA ALA A 98 10.40 -6.43 19.63
C ALA A 98 9.51 -7.23 18.65
N THR A 99 8.21 -6.95 18.64
CA THR A 99 7.25 -7.61 17.72
C THR A 99 7.48 -7.23 16.25
N LEU A 100 7.98 -6.02 15.97
CA LEU A 100 8.40 -5.63 14.61
C LEU A 100 9.63 -6.43 14.17
N GLY A 101 10.65 -6.50 15.03
CA GLY A 101 11.86 -7.29 14.74
C GLY A 101 11.56 -8.77 14.49
N GLU A 102 10.64 -9.36 15.25
CA GLU A 102 10.16 -10.74 15.05
C GLU A 102 9.43 -10.92 13.71
N PHE A 103 8.58 -9.97 13.32
CA PHE A 103 7.82 -10.03 12.08
C PHE A 103 8.72 -10.02 10.82
N PHE A 104 9.78 -9.22 10.86
CA PHE A 104 10.76 -9.04 9.77
C PHE A 104 12.00 -9.96 9.88
N GLY A 105 12.06 -10.82 10.89
CA GLY A 105 13.16 -11.79 11.06
C GLY A 105 14.57 -11.16 11.13
N GLY A 106 14.67 -9.87 11.47
CA GLY A 106 15.92 -9.12 11.65
C GLY A 106 16.75 -8.82 10.40
N LYS A 107 16.21 -9.02 9.18
CA LYS A 107 16.95 -8.74 7.93
C LYS A 107 16.95 -7.28 7.53
N ILE A 108 15.88 -6.56 7.84
CA ILE A 108 15.76 -5.11 7.63
C ILE A 108 15.83 -4.43 9.00
N SER A 109 16.75 -3.47 9.15
CA SER A 109 16.83 -2.65 10.37
C SER A 109 15.76 -1.57 10.30
N LEU A 110 14.81 -1.63 11.23
CA LEU A 110 13.68 -0.71 11.27
C LEU A 110 13.77 0.17 12.51
N GLU A 111 13.94 1.46 12.29
CA GLU A 111 13.81 2.47 13.33
C GLU A 111 12.47 3.16 13.15
N SER A 112 11.43 2.68 13.85
CA SER A 112 10.15 3.39 13.90
C SER A 112 10.00 4.09 15.23
N SER A 113 9.77 5.40 15.21
CA SER A 113 9.55 6.24 16.40
C SER A 113 8.08 6.31 16.83
N TYR A 114 7.19 5.54 16.18
CA TYR A 114 5.74 5.56 16.40
C TYR A 114 5.18 4.14 16.51
N ASP A 115 3.98 4.01 17.08
CA ASP A 115 3.22 2.76 17.06
C ASP A 115 2.62 2.56 15.65
N PRO A 116 3.12 1.62 14.84
CA PRO A 116 2.56 1.41 13.50
C PRO A 116 1.14 0.88 13.58
N GLN A 117 0.34 1.21 12.55
CA GLN A 117 -1.02 0.73 12.38
C GLN A 117 -1.15 -0.25 11.22
N LEU A 118 -0.21 -0.23 10.27
CA LEU A 118 -0.10 -1.20 9.20
C LEU A 118 1.37 -1.50 8.98
N VAL A 119 1.69 -2.79 8.98
CA VAL A 119 3.04 -3.30 8.72
C VAL A 119 2.92 -4.36 7.66
N CYS A 120 3.74 -4.26 6.61
CA CYS A 120 3.83 -5.28 5.57
C CYS A 120 5.27 -5.74 5.36
N LYS A 121 5.42 -7.04 5.14
CA LYS A 121 6.67 -7.68 4.73
C LYS A 121 6.56 -8.13 3.29
N VAL A 122 7.59 -7.83 2.50
CA VAL A 122 7.69 -8.20 1.09
C VAL A 122 8.75 -9.27 0.95
N ILE A 123 8.36 -10.41 0.39
CA ILE A 123 9.20 -11.60 0.21
C ILE A 123 9.42 -11.78 -1.30
N GLY A 124 10.68 -11.85 -1.74
CA GLY A 124 11.04 -12.08 -3.13
C GLY A 124 11.10 -13.57 -3.52
N ASN A 125 11.39 -13.83 -4.81
CA ASN A 125 11.47 -15.17 -5.42
C ASN A 125 12.29 -16.22 -4.65
N ASN A 126 13.35 -15.80 -3.96
CA ASN A 126 14.24 -16.67 -3.17
C ASN A 126 13.73 -16.93 -1.74
N ASN A 127 12.48 -16.59 -1.44
CA ASN A 127 11.86 -16.67 -0.13
C ASN A 127 12.60 -15.85 0.94
N THR A 128 13.27 -14.76 0.55
CA THR A 128 13.86 -13.81 1.48
C THR A 128 13.07 -12.52 1.50
N GLU A 129 12.99 -11.92 2.68
CA GLU A 129 12.53 -10.54 2.84
C GLU A 129 13.40 -9.59 2.03
N VAL A 130 12.75 -8.75 1.22
CA VAL A 130 13.39 -7.78 0.35
C VAL A 130 12.91 -6.35 0.60
N ALA A 131 11.76 -6.17 1.24
CA ALA A 131 11.29 -4.86 1.65
C ALA A 131 10.31 -4.93 2.83
N ALA A 132 10.20 -3.80 3.53
CA ALA A 132 9.28 -3.57 4.62
C ALA A 132 8.46 -2.30 4.34
N ILE A 133 7.16 -2.34 4.60
CA ILE A 133 6.28 -1.17 4.60
C ILE A 133 5.81 -0.95 6.03
N ILE A 134 5.98 0.25 6.55
CA ILE A 134 5.56 0.61 7.90
C ILE A 134 4.75 1.88 7.81
N MET A 135 3.51 1.82 8.28
CA MET A 135 2.60 2.95 8.25
C MET A 135 2.01 3.16 9.64
N SER A 136 1.93 4.40 10.07
CA SER A 136 1.30 4.85 11.30
C SER A 136 0.27 5.93 10.98
N GLN A 137 -0.64 6.20 11.91
CA GLN A 137 -1.49 7.38 11.84
C GLN A 137 -1.29 8.15 13.13
N SER A 138 -0.82 9.39 12.99
CA SER A 138 -0.71 10.32 14.10
C SER A 138 -2.09 10.80 14.55
N TYR A 139 -2.18 11.32 15.78
CA TYR A 139 -3.43 11.83 16.35
C TYR A 139 -4.06 12.94 15.49
N ASP A 140 -3.23 13.76 14.84
CA ASP A 140 -3.67 14.89 14.01
C ASP A 140 -3.89 14.52 12.53
N SER A 141 -3.64 13.28 12.15
CA SER A 141 -3.83 12.78 10.78
C SER A 141 -5.04 11.84 10.71
N ILE A 142 -5.82 11.94 9.65
CA ILE A 142 -6.88 10.96 9.34
C ILE A 142 -6.41 9.86 8.38
N THR A 143 -5.25 10.03 7.77
CA THR A 143 -4.62 9.09 6.84
C THR A 143 -3.40 8.43 7.47
N LEU A 144 -3.07 7.24 6.97
CA LEU A 144 -1.80 6.60 7.28
C LEU A 144 -0.66 7.35 6.58
N GLN A 145 0.48 7.40 7.25
CA GLN A 145 1.75 7.94 6.78
C GLN A 145 2.89 7.02 7.24
N GLY A 146 3.99 6.96 6.51
CA GLY A 146 5.10 6.09 6.87
C GLY A 146 6.08 5.93 5.72
N ASP A 147 6.63 4.74 5.56
CA ASP A 147 7.70 4.49 4.60
C ASP A 147 7.70 3.05 4.06
N VAL A 148 8.34 2.87 2.91
CA VAL A 148 8.77 1.57 2.39
C VAL A 148 10.28 1.58 2.20
N THR A 149 10.94 0.52 2.70
CA THR A 149 12.39 0.37 2.58
C THR A 149 12.81 -1.04 2.21
N ASP A 150 13.87 -1.16 1.40
CA ASP A 150 14.61 -2.41 1.13
C ASP A 150 15.91 -2.51 1.95
N GLY A 151 16.10 -1.61 2.92
CA GLY A 151 17.32 -1.45 3.72
C GLY A 151 18.41 -0.59 3.08
N LYS A 152 18.24 -0.15 1.82
CA LYS A 152 19.15 0.79 1.12
C LYS A 152 18.44 2.07 0.70
N THR A 153 17.26 1.91 0.15
CA THR A 153 16.35 2.95 -0.32
C THR A 153 15.25 3.10 0.72
N ASN A 154 14.87 4.35 1.01
CA ASN A 154 13.72 4.65 1.83
C ASN A 154 12.79 5.59 1.04
N ILE A 155 11.54 5.20 0.86
CA ILE A 155 10.53 5.99 0.16
C ILE A 155 9.45 6.35 1.17
N ASP A 156 9.31 7.64 1.44
CA ASP A 156 8.27 8.16 2.32
C ASP A 156 6.90 8.03 1.65
N ILE A 157 5.88 7.73 2.45
CA ILE A 157 4.50 7.52 2.03
C ILE A 157 3.62 8.52 2.78
N SER A 158 3.03 9.46 2.03
CA SER A 158 2.15 10.49 2.59
C SER A 158 0.70 10.27 2.16
N GLY A 159 -0.20 10.07 3.12
CA GLY A 159 -1.62 9.89 2.84
C GLY A 159 -2.34 11.18 2.48
N VAL A 160 -3.13 11.15 1.41
CA VAL A 160 -3.94 12.26 0.90
C VAL A 160 -5.41 12.01 1.20
N ASP A 161 -6.12 12.99 1.74
CA ASP A 161 -7.54 12.90 2.13
C ASP A 161 -8.46 13.87 1.39
N LYS A 162 -7.97 14.52 0.33
CA LYS A 162 -8.72 15.53 -0.42
C LYS A 162 -8.74 15.23 -1.92
N PHE A 163 -9.76 15.73 -2.60
CA PHE A 163 -9.83 15.69 -4.07
C PHE A 163 -8.97 16.78 -4.71
N SER A 164 -8.53 16.59 -5.95
CA SER A 164 -7.80 17.59 -6.72
C SER A 164 -8.57 18.90 -6.90
N THR A 165 -9.91 18.84 -6.87
CA THR A 165 -10.80 19.98 -7.07
C THR A 165 -11.27 20.65 -5.78
N SER A 166 -10.85 20.16 -4.61
CA SER A 166 -11.35 20.63 -3.31
C SER A 166 -10.24 20.71 -2.27
N SER A 167 -10.27 21.77 -1.45
CA SER A 167 -9.41 21.88 -0.26
C SER A 167 -10.02 21.22 0.98
N LEU A 168 -11.26 20.74 0.90
CA LEU A 168 -11.93 20.07 2.02
C LEU A 168 -11.42 18.65 2.18
N SER A 169 -11.07 18.30 3.41
CA SER A 169 -10.81 16.92 3.81
C SER A 169 -12.07 16.08 3.64
N MET A 170 -11.90 14.86 3.11
CA MET A 170 -12.97 13.90 2.88
C MET A 170 -13.22 12.97 4.07
N GLY A 171 -12.48 13.13 5.18
CA GLY A 171 -12.63 12.27 6.35
C GLY A 171 -12.13 10.82 6.15
N GLN A 172 -11.50 10.54 5.01
CA GLN A 172 -10.93 9.23 4.63
C GLN A 172 -9.82 9.42 3.59
N ALA A 173 -8.96 8.41 3.43
CA ALA A 173 -7.89 8.44 2.44
C ALA A 173 -8.46 8.41 1.00
N MET A 174 -8.05 9.38 0.19
CA MET A 174 -8.25 9.42 -1.26
C MET A 174 -7.13 8.71 -2.01
N GLY A 175 -5.93 8.69 -1.42
CA GLY A 175 -4.75 8.03 -1.97
C GLY A 175 -3.50 8.29 -1.15
N TYR A 176 -2.35 7.97 -1.72
CA TYR A 176 -1.04 8.14 -1.10
C TYR A 176 -0.04 8.66 -2.14
N VAL A 177 0.89 9.50 -1.71
CA VAL A 177 2.01 10.02 -2.51
C VAL A 177 3.30 9.40 -1.99
N PHE A 178 4.15 8.97 -2.92
CA PHE A 178 5.45 8.37 -2.65
C PHE A 178 6.55 9.40 -2.90
N LEU A 179 7.39 9.65 -1.90
CA LEU A 179 8.46 10.63 -1.96
C LEU A 179 9.82 9.98 -1.72
N LEU A 180 10.80 10.31 -2.55
CA LEU A 180 12.19 9.93 -2.34
C LEU A 180 13.02 11.20 -2.19
N ASN A 181 13.60 11.38 -1.00
CA ASN A 181 14.29 12.60 -0.61
C ASN A 181 13.42 13.85 -0.86
N GLU A 182 12.18 13.81 -0.36
CA GLU A 182 11.14 14.85 -0.55
C GLU A 182 10.65 15.06 -2.00
N ASN A 183 11.21 14.36 -2.99
CA ASN A 183 10.76 14.47 -4.38
C ASN A 183 9.63 13.47 -4.66
N PRO A 184 8.47 13.89 -5.18
CA PRO A 184 7.40 12.97 -5.57
C PRO A 184 7.84 12.05 -6.71
N ILE A 185 7.89 10.74 -6.46
CA ILE A 185 8.25 9.72 -7.46
C ILE A 185 7.08 8.81 -7.86
N GLY A 186 5.97 8.89 -7.14
CA GLY A 186 4.74 8.22 -7.55
C GLY A 186 3.56 8.56 -6.66
N ALA A 187 2.40 8.02 -7.03
CA ALA A 187 1.19 8.10 -6.23
C ALA A 187 0.27 6.90 -6.50
N VAL A 188 -0.60 6.60 -5.55
CA VAL A 188 -1.69 5.65 -5.70
C VAL A 188 -3.00 6.26 -5.23
N GLU A 189 -3.98 6.29 -6.12
CA GLU A 189 -5.35 6.68 -5.81
C GLU A 189 -6.15 5.44 -5.43
N VAL A 190 -6.82 5.48 -4.27
CA VAL A 190 -7.55 4.33 -3.72
C VAL A 190 -9.08 4.44 -3.82
N ILE A 191 -9.57 5.55 -4.38
CA ILE A 191 -10.97 5.80 -4.73
C ILE A 191 -11.30 5.26 -6.12
N ASN A 192 -12.58 4.98 -6.39
CA ASN A 192 -13.03 4.33 -7.63
C ASN A 192 -12.18 3.06 -7.92
N SER A 193 -12.00 2.66 -9.17
CA SER A 193 -11.12 1.52 -9.47
C SER A 193 -9.67 1.74 -9.01
N GLY A 194 -9.24 2.99 -8.87
CA GLY A 194 -7.88 3.38 -8.50
C GLY A 194 -7.00 3.65 -9.72
N ASN A 195 -5.91 4.36 -9.47
CA ASN A 195 -4.91 4.72 -10.47
C ASN A 195 -3.54 4.75 -9.78
N VAL A 196 -2.49 4.38 -10.50
CA VAL A 196 -1.11 4.46 -10.04
C VAL A 196 -0.34 5.39 -10.96
N TRP A 197 0.42 6.31 -10.38
CA TRP A 197 1.33 7.20 -11.10
C TRP A 197 2.75 6.85 -10.68
N ILE A 198 3.63 6.75 -11.66
CA ILE A 198 5.05 6.46 -11.44
C ILE A 198 5.84 7.45 -12.29
N SER A 199 6.69 8.26 -11.66
CA SER A 199 7.52 9.23 -12.37
C SER A 199 8.41 8.52 -13.38
N GLU A 200 8.54 9.08 -14.57
CA GLU A 200 9.32 8.48 -15.66
C GLU A 200 10.80 8.33 -15.30
N SER A 201 11.32 9.23 -14.46
CA SER A 201 12.70 9.26 -13.97
C SER A 201 13.03 8.17 -12.93
N THR A 202 12.01 7.52 -12.37
CA THR A 202 12.14 6.49 -11.34
C THR A 202 12.87 5.26 -11.88
N ASN A 203 13.83 4.73 -11.14
CA ASN A 203 14.57 3.53 -11.53
C ASN A 203 13.73 2.24 -11.31
N GLN A 204 14.22 1.10 -11.79
CA GLN A 204 13.42 -0.15 -11.76
C GLN A 204 13.22 -0.72 -10.32
N GLU A 205 14.17 -0.54 -9.41
CA GLU A 205 14.05 -0.99 -8.02
C GLU A 205 12.99 -0.15 -7.29
N GLU A 206 13.06 1.18 -7.42
CA GLU A 206 12.07 2.13 -6.90
C GLU A 206 10.67 1.88 -7.49
N LYS A 207 10.58 1.60 -8.80
CA LYS A 207 9.32 1.23 -9.47
C LYS A 207 8.68 -0.01 -8.85
N SER A 208 9.49 -0.98 -8.47
CA SER A 208 9.03 -2.21 -7.83
C SER A 208 8.49 -1.92 -6.42
N LEU A 209 9.21 -1.12 -5.63
CA LEU A 209 8.76 -0.68 -4.30
C LEU A 209 7.44 0.11 -4.38
N ILE A 210 7.32 1.06 -5.31
CA ILE A 210 6.09 1.84 -5.52
C ILE A 210 4.92 0.90 -5.87
N SER A 211 5.14 -0.07 -6.75
CA SER A 211 4.08 -0.94 -7.27
C SER A 211 3.59 -1.91 -6.19
N VAL A 212 4.50 -2.54 -5.44
CA VAL A 212 4.17 -3.39 -4.30
C VAL A 212 3.41 -2.61 -3.23
N THR A 213 3.89 -1.40 -2.90
CA THR A 213 3.25 -0.54 -1.91
C THR A 213 1.86 -0.07 -2.37
N SER A 214 1.71 0.26 -3.66
CA SER A 214 0.43 0.65 -4.26
C SER A 214 -0.60 -0.48 -4.12
N ALA A 215 -0.21 -1.72 -4.42
CA ALA A 215 -1.08 -2.89 -4.24
C ALA A 215 -1.48 -3.08 -2.77
N ALA A 216 -0.53 -2.92 -1.84
CA ALA A 216 -0.80 -3.02 -0.41
C ALA A 216 -1.81 -1.97 0.06
N MET A 217 -1.70 -0.71 -0.41
CA MET A 217 -2.61 0.38 -0.04
C MET A 217 -4.01 0.22 -0.65
N LEU A 218 -4.12 -0.24 -1.89
CA LEU A 218 -5.40 -0.55 -2.54
C LEU A 218 -6.16 -1.61 -1.75
N LEU A 219 -5.48 -2.70 -1.37
CA LEU A 219 -6.06 -3.79 -0.60
C LEU A 219 -6.43 -3.37 0.83
N TYR A 220 -5.56 -2.61 1.51
CA TYR A 220 -5.85 -2.05 2.83
C TYR A 220 -7.16 -1.25 2.82
N GLN A 221 -7.34 -0.40 1.80
CA GLN A 221 -8.55 0.43 1.69
C GLN A 221 -9.83 -0.41 1.49
N ASP A 222 -9.73 -1.53 0.77
CA ASP A 222 -10.86 -2.45 0.55
C ASP A 222 -11.23 -3.24 1.80
N ILE A 223 -10.22 -3.60 2.61
CA ILE A 223 -10.42 -4.29 3.90
C ILE A 223 -11.07 -3.33 4.90
N LYS A 224 -10.60 -2.09 4.99
CA LYS A 224 -11.16 -1.06 5.88
C LYS A 224 -12.63 -0.74 5.53
N LYS A 225 -12.98 -0.66 4.24
CA LYS A 225 -14.36 -0.43 3.79
C LYS A 225 -15.28 -1.63 4.08
N GLY A 226 -14.78 -2.86 3.94
CA GLY A 226 -15.57 -4.07 4.19
C GLY A 226 -15.78 -4.42 5.67
N SER A 227 -15.14 -3.69 6.59
CA SER A 227 -15.25 -3.88 8.05
C SER A 227 -16.05 -2.77 8.76
N SER A 228 -16.50 -1.76 8.03
CA SER A 228 -17.40 -0.67 8.50
C SER A 228 -18.85 -1.00 8.19
#